data_AF-A0A0G1Y2X9-F1
#
_entry.id   AF-A0A0G1Y2X9-F1
#
_cell.length_a   1.000
_cell.length_b   1.000
_cell.length_c   1.000
_cell.angle_alpha   90.00
_cell.angle_beta   90.00
_cell.angle_gamma   90.00
#
_symmetry.space_group_name_H-M   'P 1'
#
loop_
_entity.id
_entity.type
_entity.pdbx_description
1 polymer ?
#
loop_
_entity_poly.entity_id
_entity_poly.type
_entity_poly.pdbx_seq_one_letter_code
_entity_poly.pdbx_strand_id
1 'polypeptide(L)'
;MKKLIIYLAILGLAAPALAGARTEASVNASSTIKLGPVIKKINLDARGDASTTVKARVEQIKSAISEHKGEIKEKARGRWGEKAQMHLGNILEHFDRSVDKLENASMRLETQIGKLKVQGLAMASSTDLLARADADIEVAAEKGLAVSAAFDAALASPTPKEYMGAVRTAIEAAQDALRQAARSLMAVIRSIRLEVGAGADVE
;
A
#
# COMPACT_ATOMS: atom_id res chain seq x y z
N MET A 1 -11.15 -35.06 15.39
CA MET A 1 -12.36 -34.99 14.53
C MET A 1 -12.82 -33.54 14.43
N LYS A 2 -13.40 -33.12 13.29
CA LYS A 2 -14.43 -32.06 13.03
C LYS A 2 -14.71 -31.04 14.17
N LYS A 3 -14.82 -29.71 13.98
CA LYS A 3 -15.41 -28.86 12.91
C LYS A 3 -14.51 -27.62 12.69
N LEU A 4 -14.47 -26.82 11.60
CA LEU A 4 -15.23 -26.69 10.33
C LEU A 4 -16.52 -25.82 10.28
N ILE A 5 -16.39 -24.60 9.73
CA ILE A 5 -17.38 -23.72 9.03
C ILE A 5 -18.42 -22.91 9.87
N ILE A 6 -18.99 -21.90 9.20
CA ILE A 6 -20.10 -20.95 9.47
C ILE A 6 -19.80 -19.84 10.52
N TYR A 7 -19.98 -18.53 10.25
CA TYR A 7 -20.93 -17.85 9.35
C TYR A 7 -20.38 -16.70 8.49
N LEU A 8 -21.12 -16.39 7.41
CA LEU A 8 -20.88 -15.34 6.42
C LEU A 8 -22.18 -14.51 6.27
N ALA A 9 -22.22 -13.34 6.91
CA ALA A 9 -23.22 -12.26 6.86
C ALA A 9 -22.68 -11.15 7.79
N ILE A 10 -22.92 -9.84 7.62
CA ILE A 10 -24.14 -9.18 7.18
C ILE A 10 -23.81 -8.09 6.15
N LEU A 11 -24.52 -8.12 5.02
CA LEU A 11 -24.64 -6.99 4.10
C LEU A 11 -25.87 -6.18 4.52
N GLY A 12 -25.68 -4.99 5.09
CA GLY A 12 -26.75 -4.16 5.65
C GLY A 12 -27.05 -2.94 4.77
N LEU A 13 -27.99 -3.08 3.85
CA LEU A 13 -28.43 -2.01 2.95
C LEU A 13 -29.37 -1.03 3.70
N ALA A 14 -28.96 0.23 3.84
CA ALA A 14 -29.85 1.31 4.31
C ALA A 14 -29.42 2.67 3.75
N ALA A 15 -30.01 3.06 2.63
CA ALA A 15 -30.03 4.47 2.21
C ALA A 15 -31.16 5.20 2.95
N PRO A 16 -30.96 6.48 3.27
CA PRO A 16 -32.04 7.45 3.11
C PRO A 16 -31.62 8.55 2.14
N ALA A 17 -32.47 8.82 1.17
CA ALA A 17 -32.38 10.04 0.38
C ALA A 17 -32.73 11.23 1.27
N LEU A 18 -31.89 12.27 1.28
CA LEU A 18 -32.34 13.62 1.62
C LEU A 18 -31.88 14.57 0.53
N ALA A 19 -32.84 15.18 -0.15
CA ALA A 19 -32.60 16.19 -1.17
C ALA A 19 -32.53 17.59 -0.53
N GLY A 20 -31.71 18.46 -1.12
CA GLY A 20 -31.89 19.91 -1.02
C GLY A 20 -31.09 20.64 0.05
N ALA A 21 -29.91 21.15 -0.34
CA ALA A 21 -29.60 22.57 -0.20
C ALA A 21 -28.46 22.94 -1.17
N ARG A 22 -28.60 24.08 -1.85
CA ARG A 22 -27.71 24.56 -2.91
C ARG A 22 -26.88 25.72 -2.38
N THR A 23 -25.55 25.58 -2.38
CA THR A 23 -24.61 26.73 -2.31
C THR A 23 -23.49 26.51 -3.31
N GLU A 24 -23.57 27.26 -4.40
CA GLU A 24 -22.52 27.31 -5.42
C GLU A 24 -21.34 28.14 -4.87
N ALA A 25 -20.29 27.44 -4.44
CA ALA A 25 -19.01 28.06 -4.11
C ALA A 25 -17.95 27.61 -5.13
N SER A 26 -17.90 28.33 -6.25
CA SER A 26 -16.84 28.17 -7.25
C SER A 26 -15.48 28.51 -6.65
N VAL A 27 -14.72 27.50 -6.24
CA VAL A 27 -13.27 27.63 -6.01
C VAL A 27 -12.55 26.88 -7.12
N ASN A 28 -12.39 27.57 -8.25
CA ASN A 28 -11.47 27.18 -9.32
C ASN A 28 -10.03 27.40 -8.83
N ALA A 29 -9.55 26.46 -8.00
CA ALA A 29 -8.15 26.34 -7.61
C ALA A 29 -7.55 25.16 -8.36
N SER A 30 -7.15 25.39 -9.61
CA SER A 30 -6.20 24.52 -10.32
C SER A 30 -4.81 24.67 -9.67
N SER A 31 -4.68 24.22 -8.43
CA SER A 31 -3.39 23.98 -7.80
C SER A 31 -2.80 22.72 -8.42
N THR A 32 -2.16 22.93 -9.57
CA THR A 32 -1.15 22.00 -10.09
C THR A 32 -0.07 21.86 -9.02
N ILE A 33 -0.21 20.85 -8.15
CA ILE A 33 0.86 20.42 -7.25
C ILE A 33 2.00 19.98 -8.17
N LYS A 34 3.02 20.84 -8.28
CA LYS A 34 4.20 20.60 -9.12
C LYS A 34 5.07 19.53 -8.47
N LEU A 35 4.62 18.28 -8.54
CA LEU A 35 5.41 17.08 -8.31
C LEU A 35 6.43 16.94 -9.45
N GLY A 36 7.52 17.71 -9.36
CA GLY A 36 8.68 17.64 -10.24
C GLY A 36 9.88 18.30 -9.56
N PRO A 37 11.06 17.67 -9.55
CA PRO A 37 11.56 16.87 -10.68
C PRO A 37 12.06 15.45 -10.33
N VAL A 38 11.50 14.76 -9.33
CA VAL A 38 12.02 13.43 -8.91
C VAL A 38 11.63 12.29 -9.88
N ILE A 39 10.50 12.37 -10.59
CA ILE A 39 9.99 11.30 -11.47
C ILE A 39 10.44 11.47 -12.94
N LYS A 40 11.72 11.73 -13.17
CA LYS A 40 12.31 11.80 -14.54
C LYS A 40 13.67 11.12 -14.64
N LYS A 41 13.66 9.78 -14.60
CA LYS A 41 14.60 8.85 -15.29
C LYS A 41 14.30 7.40 -14.88
N ILE A 42 13.36 6.76 -15.55
CA ILE A 42 13.27 5.29 -15.57
C ILE A 42 13.10 4.89 -17.04
N ASN A 43 14.19 4.45 -17.66
CA ASN A 43 14.13 3.88 -19.01
C ASN A 43 13.43 2.51 -18.93
N LEU A 44 12.42 2.30 -19.79
CA LEU A 44 11.85 0.99 -20.03
C LEU A 44 12.74 0.25 -21.05
N ASP A 45 13.68 -0.56 -20.57
CA ASP A 45 14.39 -1.55 -21.39
C ASP A 45 14.87 -2.71 -20.52
N ALA A 46 14.12 -3.82 -20.50
CA ALA A 46 14.53 -5.21 -20.20
C ALA A 46 13.32 -6.03 -19.69
N ARG A 47 12.78 -6.91 -20.55
CA ARG A 47 11.57 -7.72 -20.24
C ARG A 47 11.87 -9.00 -19.41
N GLY A 48 12.91 -8.97 -18.58
CA GLY A 48 13.38 -10.10 -17.78
C GLY A 48 13.40 -9.88 -16.25
N ASP A 49 13.25 -8.64 -15.79
CA ASP A 49 13.61 -8.22 -14.42
C ASP A 49 12.45 -7.49 -13.69
N ALA A 50 11.23 -8.03 -13.78
CA ALA A 50 10.05 -7.44 -13.13
C ALA A 50 10.11 -7.51 -11.58
N SER A 51 10.52 -8.65 -11.02
CA SER A 51 10.66 -8.85 -9.57
C SER A 51 11.73 -7.91 -8.97
N THR A 52 12.84 -7.73 -9.68
CA THR A 52 13.98 -6.87 -9.33
C THR A 52 13.65 -5.37 -9.49
N THR A 53 12.89 -4.96 -10.51
CA THR A 53 12.45 -3.56 -10.63
C THR A 53 11.42 -3.14 -9.58
N VAL A 54 10.45 -3.99 -9.23
CA VAL A 54 9.51 -3.68 -8.13
C VAL A 54 10.26 -3.57 -6.80
N LYS A 55 11.11 -4.55 -6.45
CA LYS A 55 11.91 -4.52 -5.21
C LYS A 55 12.80 -3.28 -5.13
N ALA A 56 13.48 -2.90 -6.22
CA ALA A 56 14.30 -1.68 -6.26
C ALA A 56 13.47 -0.39 -6.06
N ARG A 57 12.25 -0.33 -6.59
CA ARG A 57 11.35 0.82 -6.39
C ARG A 57 10.82 0.89 -4.97
N VAL A 58 10.38 -0.22 -4.38
CA VAL A 58 9.90 -0.21 -2.98
C VAL A 58 11.04 0.16 -2.03
N GLU A 59 12.27 -0.29 -2.27
CA GLU A 59 13.43 0.10 -1.45
C GLU A 59 13.78 1.59 -1.61
N GLN A 60 13.70 2.15 -2.83
CA GLN A 60 13.81 3.61 -3.03
C GLN A 60 12.71 4.40 -2.29
N ILE A 61 11.48 3.89 -2.33
CA ILE A 61 10.33 4.46 -1.62
C ILE A 61 10.56 4.41 -0.10
N LYS A 62 11.06 3.29 0.46
CA LYS A 62 11.42 3.17 1.88
C LYS A 62 12.53 4.14 2.26
N SER A 63 13.57 4.27 1.45
CA SER A 63 14.65 5.23 1.68
C SER A 63 14.10 6.64 1.82
N ALA A 64 13.22 7.07 0.92
CA ALA A 64 12.54 8.36 1.00
C ALA A 64 11.63 8.48 2.24
N ILE A 65 10.84 7.44 2.59
CA ILE A 65 10.03 7.44 3.83
C ILE A 65 10.93 7.58 5.08
N SER A 66 12.07 6.91 5.11
CA SER A 66 13.04 6.92 6.22
C SER A 66 13.73 8.28 6.36
N GLU A 67 14.15 8.88 5.25
CA GLU A 67 14.72 10.22 5.19
C GLU A 67 13.71 11.29 5.66
N HIS A 68 12.47 11.24 5.16
CA HIS A 68 11.39 12.10 5.64
C HIS A 68 11.10 11.92 7.15
N LYS A 69 11.14 10.69 7.70
CA LYS A 69 11.04 10.46 9.16
C LYS A 69 12.15 11.18 9.94
N GLY A 70 13.34 11.32 9.37
CA GLY A 70 14.44 12.12 9.92
C GLY A 70 14.13 13.61 9.90
N GLU A 71 13.82 14.17 8.73
CA GLU A 71 13.52 15.61 8.57
C GLU A 71 12.32 16.08 9.41
N ILE A 72 11.28 15.24 9.51
CA ILE A 72 10.07 15.54 10.31
C ILE A 72 10.43 15.74 11.79
N LYS A 73 11.41 14.98 12.33
CA LYS A 73 11.86 15.16 13.72
C LYS A 73 12.65 16.45 13.92
N GLU A 74 13.41 16.90 12.92
CA GLU A 74 14.26 18.09 13.03
C GLU A 74 13.47 19.40 12.90
N LYS A 75 12.40 19.42 12.08
CA LYS A 75 11.57 20.62 11.80
C LYS A 75 10.65 21.06 12.95
N ALA A 76 10.91 20.64 14.19
CA ALA A 76 10.07 20.90 15.37
C ALA A 76 10.10 22.37 15.85
N ARG A 77 9.27 23.24 15.26
CA ARG A 77 9.01 24.61 15.74
C ARG A 77 7.54 24.84 16.11
N GLY A 78 7.16 24.46 17.34
CA GLY A 78 5.95 24.96 17.99
C GLY A 78 5.07 23.92 18.72
N ARG A 79 4.18 24.42 19.60
CA ARG A 79 3.32 23.64 20.52
C ARG A 79 2.37 22.62 19.86
N TRP A 80 2.16 22.71 18.54
CA TRP A 80 1.34 21.76 17.76
C TRP A 80 2.18 20.67 17.06
N GLY A 81 3.45 20.96 16.76
CA GLY A 81 4.30 20.08 15.96
C GLY A 81 4.58 18.75 16.66
N GLU A 82 5.21 18.80 17.83
CA GLU A 82 5.80 17.63 18.51
C GLU A 82 4.83 16.45 18.69
N LYS A 83 3.61 16.69 19.20
CA LYS A 83 2.61 15.61 19.39
C LYS A 83 2.06 15.07 18.06
N ALA A 84 1.87 15.93 17.06
CA ALA A 84 1.39 15.52 15.74
C ALA A 84 2.48 14.74 14.98
N GLN A 85 3.73 15.21 15.06
CA GLN A 85 4.92 14.56 14.51
C GLN A 85 5.19 13.21 15.16
N MET A 86 5.07 13.10 16.49
CA MET A 86 5.19 11.81 17.18
C MET A 86 4.08 10.84 16.74
N HIS A 87 2.82 11.28 16.69
CA HIS A 87 1.71 10.42 16.29
C HIS A 87 1.85 9.96 14.84
N LEU A 88 2.21 10.85 13.90
CA LEU A 88 2.42 10.46 12.51
C LEU A 88 3.69 9.64 12.32
N GLY A 89 4.77 9.93 13.05
CA GLY A 89 5.99 9.12 13.06
C GLY A 89 5.67 7.66 13.42
N ASN A 90 4.83 7.45 14.43
CA ASN A 90 4.34 6.11 14.81
C ASN A 90 3.46 5.48 13.72
N ILE A 91 2.62 6.27 13.02
CA ILE A 91 1.80 5.78 11.89
C ILE A 91 2.70 5.35 10.72
N LEU A 92 3.65 6.19 10.31
CA LEU A 92 4.60 5.91 9.22
C LEU A 92 5.55 4.77 9.58
N GLU A 93 5.94 4.62 10.85
CA GLU A 93 6.70 3.46 11.32
C GLU A 93 5.87 2.17 11.28
N HIS A 94 4.63 2.20 11.74
CA HIS A 94 3.73 1.04 11.62
C HIS A 94 3.45 0.69 10.15
N PHE A 95 3.32 1.69 9.29
CA PHE A 95 3.11 1.54 7.85
C PHE A 95 4.27 0.81 7.17
N ASP A 96 5.48 1.34 7.36
CA ASP A 96 6.75 0.81 6.86
C ASP A 96 6.97 -0.66 7.27
N ARG A 97 6.85 -0.94 8.58
CA ARG A 97 6.86 -2.31 9.13
C ARG A 97 5.74 -3.22 8.59
N SER A 98 4.68 -2.66 8.00
CA SER A 98 3.61 -3.44 7.37
C SER A 98 3.96 -3.77 5.92
N VAL A 99 4.56 -2.83 5.17
CA VAL A 99 5.12 -3.08 3.83
C VAL A 99 6.21 -4.17 3.92
N ASP A 100 7.17 -4.03 4.85
CA ASP A 100 8.22 -5.03 5.08
C ASP A 100 7.66 -6.45 5.27
N LYS A 101 6.57 -6.59 6.03
CA LYS A 101 5.95 -7.90 6.29
C LYS A 101 5.30 -8.48 5.03
N LEU A 102 4.72 -7.63 4.17
CA LEU A 102 4.11 -8.06 2.93
C LEU A 102 5.16 -8.49 1.90
N GLU A 103 6.27 -7.76 1.78
CA GLU A 103 7.40 -8.15 0.91
C GLU A 103 8.07 -9.45 1.38
N ASN A 104 8.34 -9.58 2.68
CA ASN A 104 8.88 -10.81 3.26
C ASN A 104 7.92 -12.00 3.06
N ALA A 105 6.60 -11.76 3.02
CA ALA A 105 5.63 -12.79 2.66
C ALA A 105 5.65 -13.10 1.17
N SER A 106 5.73 -12.10 0.28
CA SER A 106 5.87 -12.28 -1.16
C SER A 106 7.12 -13.11 -1.52
N MET A 107 8.31 -12.72 -1.04
CA MET A 107 9.56 -13.44 -1.30
C MET A 107 9.54 -14.90 -0.84
N ARG A 108 8.83 -15.20 0.25
CA ARG A 108 8.61 -16.58 0.72
C ARG A 108 7.68 -17.36 -0.21
N LEU A 109 6.65 -16.73 -0.77
CA LEU A 109 5.76 -17.33 -1.76
C LEU A 109 6.46 -17.52 -3.12
N GLU A 110 7.28 -16.56 -3.55
CA GLU A 110 8.17 -16.65 -4.73
C GLU A 110 9.07 -17.90 -4.62
N THR A 111 9.73 -18.05 -3.47
CA THR A 111 10.58 -19.21 -3.15
C THR A 111 9.79 -20.52 -3.14
N GLN A 112 8.56 -20.52 -2.58
CA GLN A 112 7.72 -21.71 -2.51
C GLN A 112 7.21 -22.14 -3.90
N ILE A 113 6.75 -21.19 -4.71
CA ILE A 113 6.34 -21.42 -6.10
C ILE A 113 7.52 -21.96 -6.92
N GLY A 114 8.72 -21.40 -6.74
CA GLY A 114 9.94 -21.91 -7.38
C GLY A 114 10.22 -23.38 -7.06
N LYS A 115 10.14 -23.77 -5.78
CA LYS A 115 10.33 -25.16 -5.35
C LYS A 115 9.29 -26.12 -5.95
N LEU A 116 8.01 -25.70 -5.99
CA LEU A 116 6.93 -26.52 -6.55
C LEU A 116 7.05 -26.69 -8.07
N LYS A 117 7.52 -25.65 -8.80
CA LYS A 117 7.85 -25.75 -10.24
C LYS A 117 8.97 -26.76 -10.50
N VAL A 118 10.00 -26.81 -9.65
CA VAL A 118 11.10 -27.80 -9.74
C VAL A 118 10.59 -29.23 -9.51
N GLN A 119 9.50 -29.40 -8.76
CA GLN A 119 8.81 -30.68 -8.57
C GLN A 119 7.84 -31.04 -9.73
N GLY A 120 7.84 -30.27 -10.82
CA GLY A 120 6.99 -30.53 -12.00
C GLY A 120 5.57 -29.98 -11.89
N LEU A 121 5.19 -29.35 -10.79
CA LEU A 121 3.83 -28.81 -10.61
C LEU A 121 3.61 -27.54 -11.44
N ALA A 122 2.49 -27.50 -12.17
CA ALA A 122 2.06 -26.32 -12.90
C ALA A 122 1.62 -25.22 -11.92
N MET A 123 2.35 -24.09 -11.94
CA MET A 123 2.17 -22.97 -10.99
C MET A 123 1.92 -21.63 -11.71
N ALA A 124 1.26 -21.67 -12.87
CA ALA A 124 1.03 -20.49 -13.70
C ALA A 124 0.14 -19.47 -12.98
N SER A 125 -1.01 -19.92 -12.46
CA SER A 125 -2.00 -19.04 -11.81
C SER A 125 -1.43 -18.41 -10.53
N SER A 126 -0.69 -19.18 -9.74
CA SER A 126 0.00 -18.66 -8.54
C SER A 126 1.09 -17.65 -8.88
N THR A 127 1.78 -17.80 -10.03
CA THR A 127 2.79 -16.83 -10.48
C THR A 127 2.14 -15.50 -10.89
N ASP A 128 1.07 -15.55 -11.68
CA ASP A 128 0.34 -14.36 -12.12
C ASP A 128 -0.30 -13.60 -10.95
N LEU A 129 -0.83 -14.33 -9.96
CA LEU A 129 -1.37 -13.72 -8.74
C LEU A 129 -0.28 -13.12 -7.86
N LEU A 130 0.93 -13.69 -7.84
CA LEU A 130 2.06 -13.12 -7.08
C LEU A 130 2.50 -11.79 -7.69
N ALA A 131 2.66 -11.72 -9.02
CA ALA A 131 2.99 -10.48 -9.70
C ALA A 131 1.96 -9.35 -9.47
N ARG A 132 0.67 -9.70 -9.34
CA ARG A 132 -0.38 -8.74 -8.94
C ARG A 132 -0.27 -8.31 -7.48
N ALA A 133 0.08 -9.24 -6.57
CA ALA A 133 0.29 -8.92 -5.17
C ALA A 133 1.52 -8.00 -4.98
N ASP A 134 2.58 -8.19 -5.75
CA ASP A 134 3.76 -7.31 -5.75
C ASP A 134 3.41 -5.89 -6.22
N ALA A 135 2.61 -5.77 -7.27
CA ALA A 135 2.10 -4.47 -7.72
C ALA A 135 1.21 -3.78 -6.67
N ASP A 136 0.34 -4.53 -5.96
CA ASP A 136 -0.46 -3.98 -4.86
C ASP A 136 0.44 -3.54 -3.66
N ILE A 137 1.58 -4.20 -3.43
CA ILE A 137 2.58 -3.78 -2.41
C ILE A 137 3.28 -2.48 -2.84
N GLU A 138 3.67 -2.35 -4.11
CA GLU A 138 4.24 -1.11 -4.66
C GLU A 138 3.26 0.06 -4.49
N VAL A 139 1.98 -0.13 -4.86
CA VAL A 139 0.91 0.86 -4.67
C VAL A 139 0.73 1.22 -3.19
N ALA A 140 0.83 0.26 -2.27
CA ALA A 140 0.80 0.55 -0.84
C ALA A 140 1.98 1.44 -0.42
N ALA A 141 3.21 1.09 -0.82
CA ALA A 141 4.40 1.87 -0.53
C ALA A 141 4.28 3.33 -1.05
N GLU A 142 3.77 3.52 -2.28
CA GLU A 142 3.46 4.85 -2.83
C GLU A 142 2.45 5.65 -2.00
N LYS A 143 1.39 4.99 -1.48
CA LYS A 143 0.43 5.68 -0.58
C LYS A 143 1.08 6.05 0.76
N GLY A 144 2.07 5.28 1.23
CA GLY A 144 2.90 5.65 2.37
C GLY A 144 3.63 6.98 2.18
N LEU A 145 4.23 7.21 1.00
CA LEU A 145 4.84 8.50 0.66
C LEU A 145 3.82 9.64 0.60
N ALA A 146 2.62 9.38 0.07
CA ALA A 146 1.55 10.39 0.01
C ALA A 146 1.13 10.87 1.41
N VAL A 147 1.22 10.03 2.44
CA VAL A 147 0.99 10.43 3.85
C VAL A 147 2.07 11.39 4.32
N SER A 148 3.36 11.10 4.09
CA SER A 148 4.47 11.98 4.44
C SER A 148 4.34 13.34 3.74
N ALA A 149 4.11 13.34 2.43
CA ALA A 149 3.97 14.57 1.64
C ALA A 149 2.76 15.42 2.07
N ALA A 150 1.61 14.81 2.37
CA ALA A 150 0.44 15.52 2.88
C ALA A 150 0.70 16.18 4.25
N PHE A 151 1.53 15.54 5.09
CA PHE A 151 1.90 16.08 6.39
C PHE A 151 2.95 17.19 6.32
N ASP A 152 3.96 17.06 5.47
CA ASP A 152 4.94 18.13 5.24
C ASP A 152 4.25 19.39 4.70
N ALA A 153 3.26 19.24 3.81
CA ALA A 153 2.40 20.34 3.38
C ALA A 153 1.59 20.95 4.54
N ALA A 154 1.08 20.13 5.47
CA ALA A 154 0.37 20.59 6.65
C ALA A 154 1.29 21.34 7.65
N LEU A 155 2.54 20.90 7.83
CA LEU A 155 3.53 21.55 8.68
C LEU A 155 4.07 22.86 8.07
N ALA A 156 4.21 22.94 6.75
CA ALA A 156 4.64 24.14 6.05
C ALA A 156 3.54 25.22 5.96
N SER A 157 2.27 24.85 6.20
CA SER A 157 1.13 25.75 6.14
C SER A 157 1.02 26.68 7.36
N PRO A 158 0.63 27.96 7.19
CA PRO A 158 0.26 28.83 8.32
C PRO A 158 -1.04 28.39 9.01
N THR A 159 -1.84 27.51 8.38
CA THR A 159 -3.11 26.97 8.90
C THR A 159 -3.12 25.42 8.95
N PRO A 160 -2.24 24.76 9.73
CA PRO A 160 -2.09 23.29 9.69
C PRO A 160 -3.39 22.48 9.90
N LYS A 161 -4.34 23.03 10.68
CA LYS A 161 -5.63 22.40 10.96
C LYS A 161 -6.48 22.17 9.70
N GLU A 162 -6.39 23.03 8.70
CA GLU A 162 -7.15 22.92 7.45
C GLU A 162 -6.63 21.75 6.59
N TYR A 163 -5.32 21.50 6.65
CA TYR A 163 -4.64 20.43 5.92
C TYR A 163 -4.81 19.06 6.57
N MET A 164 -5.24 18.98 7.84
CA MET A 164 -5.48 17.70 8.55
C MET A 164 -6.54 16.82 7.87
N GLY A 165 -7.45 17.40 7.08
CA GLY A 165 -8.38 16.63 6.24
C GLY A 165 -7.63 15.78 5.21
N ALA A 166 -6.74 16.40 4.43
CA ALA A 166 -5.93 15.72 3.43
C ALA A 166 -5.00 14.66 4.05
N VAL A 167 -4.40 14.94 5.22
CA VAL A 167 -3.57 13.97 5.96
C VAL A 167 -4.38 12.72 6.32
N ARG A 168 -5.62 12.86 6.81
CA ARG A 168 -6.49 11.72 7.14
C ARG A 168 -6.85 10.89 5.90
N THR A 169 -7.27 11.55 4.83
CA THR A 169 -7.59 10.87 3.55
C THR A 169 -6.38 10.11 2.98
N ALA A 170 -5.17 10.68 3.10
CA ALA A 170 -3.94 9.98 2.71
C ALA A 170 -3.70 8.72 3.57
N ILE A 171 -3.89 8.81 4.90
CA ILE A 171 -3.73 7.68 5.83
C ILE A 171 -4.76 6.58 5.52
N GLU A 172 -6.02 6.94 5.27
CA GLU A 172 -7.08 5.99 4.92
C GLU A 172 -6.76 5.25 3.61
N ALA A 173 -6.39 5.99 2.56
CA ALA A 173 -5.97 5.41 1.28
C ALA A 173 -4.75 4.48 1.42
N ALA A 174 -3.79 4.82 2.28
CA ALA A 174 -2.63 3.98 2.56
C ALA A 174 -3.01 2.70 3.31
N GLN A 175 -3.90 2.79 4.30
CA GLN A 175 -4.41 1.60 5.00
C GLN A 175 -5.19 0.67 4.07
N ASP A 176 -6.01 1.21 3.17
CA ASP A 176 -6.77 0.40 2.22
C ASP A 176 -5.88 -0.28 1.17
N ALA A 177 -4.79 0.39 0.73
CA ALA A 177 -3.78 -0.22 -0.11
C ALA A 177 -3.06 -1.39 0.61
N LEU A 178 -2.67 -1.23 1.88
CA LEU A 178 -2.11 -2.34 2.69
C LEU A 178 -3.10 -3.51 2.83
N ARG A 179 -4.39 -3.23 3.09
CA ARG A 179 -5.44 -4.26 3.15
C ARG A 179 -5.59 -4.97 1.81
N GLN A 180 -5.48 -4.25 0.70
CA GLN A 180 -5.57 -4.79 -0.65
C GLN A 180 -4.39 -5.73 -0.96
N ALA A 181 -3.15 -5.27 -0.75
CA ALA A 181 -1.95 -6.09 -0.89
C ALA A 181 -2.01 -7.40 -0.05
N ALA A 182 -2.46 -7.30 1.21
CA ALA A 182 -2.67 -8.47 2.06
C ALA A 182 -3.73 -9.46 1.50
N ARG A 183 -4.83 -8.95 0.91
CA ARG A 183 -5.84 -9.78 0.24
C ARG A 183 -5.27 -10.49 -0.99
N SER A 184 -4.41 -9.81 -1.76
CA SER A 184 -3.77 -10.37 -2.95
C SER A 184 -2.77 -11.48 -2.61
N LEU A 185 -1.91 -11.31 -1.59
CA LEU A 185 -1.07 -12.41 -1.08
C LEU A 185 -1.90 -13.60 -0.58
N MET A 186 -3.04 -13.36 0.08
CA MET A 186 -3.98 -14.42 0.47
C MET A 186 -4.67 -15.09 -0.72
N ALA A 187 -4.77 -14.44 -1.89
CA ALA A 187 -5.19 -15.08 -3.13
C ALA A 187 -4.10 -16.02 -3.67
N VAL A 188 -2.82 -15.61 -3.65
CA VAL A 188 -1.67 -16.47 -4.00
C VAL A 188 -1.66 -17.74 -3.16
N ILE A 189 -1.77 -17.64 -1.83
CA ILE A 189 -1.78 -18.80 -0.92
C ILE A 189 -2.94 -19.77 -1.25
N ARG A 190 -4.11 -19.25 -1.64
CA ARG A 190 -5.24 -20.10 -2.05
C ARG A 190 -4.99 -20.76 -3.40
N SER A 191 -4.41 -20.04 -4.36
CA SER A 191 -4.02 -20.58 -5.67
C SER A 191 -3.01 -21.73 -5.53
N ILE A 192 -1.95 -21.55 -4.74
CA ILE A 192 -0.94 -22.59 -4.50
C ILE A 192 -1.61 -23.86 -3.93
N ARG A 193 -2.54 -23.72 -2.99
CA ARG A 193 -3.26 -24.87 -2.41
C ARG A 193 -4.12 -25.62 -3.43
N LEU A 194 -4.74 -24.91 -4.38
CA LEU A 194 -5.54 -25.50 -5.45
C LEU A 194 -4.65 -26.19 -6.49
N GLU A 195 -3.57 -25.54 -6.94
CA GLU A 195 -2.63 -26.11 -7.92
C GLU A 195 -1.85 -27.31 -7.36
N VAL A 196 -1.45 -27.29 -6.07
CA VAL A 196 -0.85 -28.48 -5.41
C VAL A 196 -1.88 -29.60 -5.24
N GLY A 197 -3.12 -29.28 -4.84
CA GLY A 197 -4.18 -30.28 -4.67
C GLY A 197 -4.51 -30.99 -5.97
N ALA A 198 -4.72 -30.23 -7.05
CA ALA A 198 -5.03 -30.77 -8.37
C ALA A 198 -3.89 -31.61 -8.98
N GLY A 199 -2.63 -31.36 -8.58
CA GLY A 199 -1.49 -32.17 -9.02
C GLY A 199 -1.41 -33.55 -8.35
N ALA A 200 -1.99 -33.72 -7.16
CA ALA A 200 -1.94 -34.98 -6.40
C ALA A 200 -3.00 -36.01 -6.85
N ASP A 201 -4.02 -35.60 -7.61
CA ASP A 201 -5.09 -36.46 -8.11
C ASP A 201 -4.78 -37.08 -9.50
N VAL A 202 -3.55 -36.89 -10.02
CA VAL A 202 -3.15 -37.23 -11.41
C VAL A 202 -2.05 -38.31 -11.48
N GLU A 203 -1.51 -38.75 -10.34
CA GLU A 203 -0.61 -39.92 -10.21
C GLU A 203 -1.35 -41.18 -9.74
#